data_AF-A5HHD1-F1
#
_entry.id   AF-A5HHD1-F1
#
_cell.length_a   1.000
_cell.length_b   1.000
_cell.length_c   1.000
_cell.angle_alpha   90.00
_cell.angle_beta   90.00
_cell.angle_gamma   90.00
#
_symmetry.space_group_name_H-M   'P 1'
#
loop_
_entity.id
_entity.type
_entity.pdbx_description
1 polymer ?
#
loop_
_entity_poly.entity_id
_entity_poly.type
_entity_poly.pdbx_seq_one_letter_code
_entity_poly.pdbx_strand_id
1 'polypeptide(L)' 'ARPSLCSCSGTEVNCGNKGLASVPPGIPTTTEKLVLFSNQITKLEPGVFDSLTAL' A
#
# COMPACT_ATOMS: atom_id res chain seq x y z
N ALA A 1 -3.92 7.97 -7.85
CA ALA A 1 -5.14 7.33 -7.31
C ALA A 1 -5.03 7.30 -5.79
N ARG A 2 -6.14 7.28 -5.05
CA ARG A 2 -6.14 7.21 -3.57
C ARG A 2 -6.78 5.88 -3.14
N PRO A 3 -6.09 5.02 -2.37
CA PRO A 3 -6.70 3.78 -1.88
C PRO A 3 -7.85 4.11 -0.91
N SER A 4 -8.99 3.45 -1.07
CA SER A 4 -10.21 3.72 -0.27
C SER A 4 -10.08 3.38 1.22
N LEU A 5 -9.15 2.48 1.57
CA LEU A 5 -8.95 1.98 2.93
C LEU A 5 -7.74 2.61 3.65
N CYS A 6 -6.94 3.41 2.93
CA CYS A 6 -5.68 3.94 3.42
C CYS A 6 -5.73 5.46 3.57
N SER A 7 -5.01 5.96 4.55
CA SER A 7 -4.77 7.40 4.70
C SER A 7 -3.56 7.79 3.86
N CYS A 8 -3.63 8.94 3.18
CA CYS A 8 -2.53 9.45 2.36
C CYS A 8 -2.10 10.82 2.88
N SER A 9 -0.79 11.03 3.05
CA SER A 9 -0.20 12.30 3.49
C SER A 9 1.10 12.54 2.72
N GLY A 10 1.08 13.50 1.78
CA GLY A 10 2.20 13.69 0.86
C GLY A 10 2.47 12.43 0.03
N THR A 11 3.69 11.91 0.11
CA THR A 11 4.16 10.66 -0.52
C THR A 11 4.03 9.44 0.41
N GLU A 12 3.46 9.59 1.62
CA GLU A 12 3.18 8.48 2.53
C GLU A 12 1.76 7.94 2.32
N VAL A 13 1.66 6.61 2.22
CA VAL A 13 0.41 5.85 2.18
C VAL A 13 0.35 4.92 3.37
N ASN A 14 -0.61 5.16 4.26
CA ASN A 14 -0.81 4.38 5.47
C ASN A 14 -2.05 3.48 5.42
N CYS A 15 -1.79 2.19 5.31
CA CYS A 15 -2.74 1.09 5.24
C CYS A 15 -2.65 0.16 6.46
N GLY A 16 -2.05 0.58 7.57
CA GLY A 16 -1.86 -0.26 8.76
C GLY A 16 -3.14 -0.50 9.56
N ASN A 17 -3.26 -1.68 10.20
CA ASN A 17 -4.43 -2.10 10.99
C ASN A 17 -5.76 -2.03 10.23
N LYS A 18 -5.77 -2.35 8.93
CA LYS A 18 -6.97 -2.29 8.09
C LYS A 18 -7.56 -3.67 7.80
N GLY A 19 -6.97 -4.74 8.34
CA GLY A 19 -7.42 -6.10 8.12
C GLY A 19 -7.26 -6.56 6.67
N LEU A 20 -6.34 -5.97 5.92
CA LEU A 20 -6.15 -6.25 4.49
C LEU A 20 -5.64 -7.67 4.28
N ALA A 21 -6.24 -8.41 3.36
CA ALA A 21 -5.76 -9.72 2.93
C ALA A 21 -4.73 -9.63 1.80
N SER A 22 -4.65 -8.50 1.10
CA SER A 22 -3.71 -8.22 0.01
C SER A 22 -3.32 -6.75 0.00
N VAL A 23 -2.27 -6.41 -0.77
CA VAL A 23 -1.91 -5.02 -1.02
C VAL A 23 -3.06 -4.33 -1.79
N PRO A 24 -3.55 -3.16 -1.34
CA PRO A 24 -4.67 -2.49 -1.98
C PRO A 24 -4.24 -1.90 -3.33
N PRO A 25 -5.08 -2.00 -4.37
CA PRO A 25 -4.79 -1.36 -5.65
C PRO A 25 -4.89 0.16 -5.54
N GLY A 26 -4.26 0.87 -6.47
CA GLY A 26 -4.38 2.33 -6.58
C GLY A 26 -3.49 3.12 -5.61
N ILE A 27 -2.43 2.50 -5.09
CA ILE A 27 -1.32 3.21 -4.42
C ILE A 27 -0.68 4.13 -5.47
N PRO A 28 -0.50 5.44 -5.20
CA PRO A 28 0.22 6.35 -6.09
C PRO A 28 1.64 5.83 -6.40
N THR A 29 2.08 5.95 -7.65
CA THR A 29 3.45 5.59 -8.05
C THR A 29 4.51 6.51 -7.42
N THR A 30 4.10 7.69 -6.95
CA THR A 30 4.91 8.64 -6.18
C THR A 30 5.00 8.30 -4.68
N THR A 31 4.53 7.13 -4.26
CA THR A 31 4.58 6.72 -2.85
C THR A 31 6.03 6.38 -2.48
N GLU A 32 6.58 7.09 -1.50
CA GLU A 32 7.93 6.86 -0.96
C GLU A 32 7.89 6.05 0.35
N LYS A 33 6.72 5.99 0.98
CA LYS A 33 6.53 5.23 2.21
C LYS A 33 5.17 4.55 2.22
N LEU A 34 5.19 3.21 2.23
CA LEU A 34 4.01 2.37 2.28
C LEU A 34 3.94 1.62 3.62
N VAL A 35 2.89 1.87 4.40
CA VAL A 35 2.70 1.26 5.71
C VAL A 35 1.62 0.18 5.64
N LEU A 36 2.01 -1.10 5.83
CA LEU A 36 1.12 -2.28 5.72
C LEU A 36 1.06 -3.13 7.01
N PHE A 37 1.59 -2.65 8.14
CA PHE A 37 1.67 -3.45 9.37
C PHE A 37 0.29 -3.86 9.92
N SER A 38 0.27 -4.96 10.69
CA SER A 38 -0.92 -5.45 11.39
C SER A 38 -2.11 -5.66 10.44
N ASN A 39 -1.83 -6.36 9.34
CA ASN A 39 -2.82 -6.80 8.35
C ASN A 39 -2.80 -8.33 8.25
N GLN A 40 -3.69 -8.88 7.43
CA GLN A 40 -3.86 -10.32 7.20
C GLN A 40 -3.16 -10.77 5.90
N ILE A 41 -2.15 -10.02 5.45
CA ILE A 41 -1.40 -10.32 4.24
C ILE A 41 -0.42 -11.45 4.57
N THR A 42 -0.71 -12.64 4.06
CA THR A 42 0.12 -13.84 4.25
C THR A 42 1.05 -14.12 3.07
N LYS A 43 0.75 -13.52 1.91
CA LYS A 43 1.52 -13.65 0.69
C LYS A 43 1.54 -12.33 -0.06
N LEU A 44 2.68 -12.02 -0.65
CA LEU A 44 2.82 -10.94 -1.62
C LEU A 44 2.92 -11.57 -3.00
N GLU A 45 2.01 -11.17 -3.90
CA GLU A 45 2.09 -11.64 -5.28
C GLU A 45 3.32 -11.01 -5.96
N PRO A 46 4.01 -11.77 -6.84
CA PRO A 46 5.10 -11.22 -7.63
C PRO A 46 4.66 -9.96 -8.37
N GLY A 47 5.47 -8.92 -8.30
CA GLY A 47 5.24 -7.67 -9.01
C GLY A 47 4.19 -6.74 -8.40
N VAL A 48 3.64 -7.05 -7.22
CA VAL A 48 2.63 -6.20 -6.56
C VAL A 48 3.13 -4.77 -6.25
N PHE A 49 4.44 -4.56 -6.24
CA PHE A 49 5.08 -3.26 -6.03
C PHE A 49 5.80 -2.71 -7.26
N ASP A 50 5.76 -3.38 -8.43
CA ASP A 50 6.54 -2.98 -9.62
C ASP A 50 6.15 -1.59 -10.14
N SER A 51 4.91 -1.18 -9.90
CA SER A 51 4.42 0.16 -10.26
C SER A 51 4.87 1.26 -9.28
N LEU A 52 5.39 0.90 -8.11
CA LEU A 52 5.80 1.83 -7.06
C LEU A 52 7.28 2.20 -7.23
N THR A 53 7.59 2.88 -8.33
CA THR A 53 8.98 3.19 -8.72
C THR A 53 9.72 4.14 -7.77
N ALA A 54 8.98 4.81 -6.87
CA ALA A 54 9.54 5.73 -5.87
C ALA A 54 9.65 5.11 -4.46
N LEU A 55 9.25 3.85 -4.28
CA LEU A 55 9.30 3.12 -3.02
C LEU A 55 10.66 2.46 -2.82
#